data_AF-A0A7W0YU56-F1
#
_entry.id   AF-A0A7W0YU56-F1
#
_cell.length_a   1.000
_cell.length_b   1.000
_cell.length_c   1.000
_cell.angle_alpha   90.00
_cell.angle_beta   90.00
_cell.angle_gamma   90.00
#
_symmetry.space_group_name_H-M   'P 1'
#
loop_
_entity.id
_entity.type
_entity.pdbx_description
1 polymer ?
#
loop_
_entity_poly.entity_id
_entity_poly.type
_entity_poly.pdbx_seq_one_letter_code
_entity_poly.pdbx_strand_id
1 'polypeptide(L)'
;MLRVRVRGPNGIERGVVNNGVIVTESGGCVGARDADRLTLADPYELLCPLEPPEVWCAGVTYERSRDARIEESAVEDVYSLVYDAERPELFLKDAGCRRTVGPGEPIGIRSDSAWNVPEPEIALVLGEDGDIAGATIGNDVSSRDIEGANPLYLPQAKVYAGACALGPAVLSPVPSE
;
A
#
# COMPACT_ATOMS: atom_id res chain seq x y z
N MET A 1 -0.64 -17.67 -5.92
CA MET A 1 -2.10 -17.63 -5.65
C MET A 1 -2.45 -16.27 -5.10
N LEU A 2 -3.66 -15.75 -5.33
CA LEU A 2 -4.11 -14.48 -4.73
C LEU A 2 -4.85 -14.75 -3.43
N ARG A 3 -4.32 -14.28 -2.31
CA ARG A 3 -4.89 -14.43 -0.96
C ARG A 3 -5.59 -13.14 -0.55
N VAL A 4 -6.76 -13.26 0.06
CA VAL A 4 -7.61 -12.12 0.45
C VAL A 4 -8.12 -12.27 1.88
N ARG A 5 -8.57 -11.15 2.44
CA ARG A 5 -9.43 -11.11 3.64
C ARG A 5 -10.80 -10.57 3.22
N VAL A 6 -11.84 -11.27 3.61
CA VAL A 6 -13.24 -10.94 3.27
C VAL A 6 -14.04 -10.86 4.56
N ARG A 7 -14.85 -9.83 4.69
CA ARG A 7 -15.92 -9.75 5.67
C ARG A 7 -17.23 -10.20 5.02
N GLY A 8 -17.96 -11.06 5.70
CA GLY A 8 -19.30 -11.51 5.28
C GLY A 8 -20.23 -11.70 6.48
N PRO A 9 -21.40 -12.36 6.28
CA PRO A 9 -22.42 -12.53 7.31
C PRO A 9 -21.94 -13.24 8.58
N ASN A 10 -20.95 -14.13 8.43
CA ASN A 10 -20.43 -14.97 9.50
C ASN A 10 -19.16 -14.41 10.15
N GLY A 11 -18.73 -13.20 9.77
CA GLY A 11 -17.53 -12.55 10.27
C GLY A 11 -16.45 -12.38 9.19
N ILE A 12 -15.19 -12.32 9.64
CA ILE A 12 -14.03 -12.11 8.78
C ILE A 12 -13.34 -13.45 8.54
N GLU A 13 -13.05 -13.75 7.28
CA GLU A 13 -12.37 -14.96 6.85
C GLU A 13 -11.25 -14.64 5.86
N ARG A 14 -10.27 -15.53 5.78
CA ARG A 14 -9.31 -15.52 4.67
C ARG A 14 -9.85 -16.36 3.53
N GLY A 15 -9.37 -16.09 2.32
CA GLY A 15 -9.69 -16.89 1.15
C GLY A 15 -8.65 -16.79 0.05
N VAL A 16 -8.86 -17.60 -0.99
CA VAL A 16 -8.04 -17.62 -2.20
C VAL A 16 -8.92 -17.32 -3.39
N VAL A 17 -8.45 -16.43 -4.27
CA VAL A 17 -9.14 -16.11 -5.53
C VAL A 17 -8.79 -17.16 -6.59
N ASN A 18 -9.82 -17.75 -7.20
CA ASN A 18 -9.74 -18.67 -8.32
C ASN A 18 -10.75 -18.23 -9.40
N ASN A 19 -10.25 -17.70 -10.52
CA ASN A 19 -11.07 -17.25 -11.65
C ASN A 19 -12.24 -16.33 -11.24
N GLY A 20 -11.96 -15.33 -10.40
CA GLY A 20 -12.98 -14.38 -9.92
C GLY A 20 -13.87 -14.91 -8.78
N VAL A 21 -13.64 -16.12 -8.29
CA VAL A 21 -14.33 -16.68 -7.12
C VAL A 21 -13.38 -16.75 -5.94
N ILE A 22 -13.79 -16.20 -4.80
CA ILE A 22 -13.07 -16.35 -3.53
C ILE A 22 -13.56 -17.62 -2.86
N VAL A 23 -12.65 -18.56 -2.61
CA VAL A 23 -12.89 -19.73 -1.77
C VAL A 23 -12.38 -19.42 -0.37
N THR A 24 -13.27 -19.35 0.61
CA THR A 24 -12.93 -19.03 2.01
C THR A 24 -12.38 -20.26 2.73
N GLU A 25 -11.67 -20.05 3.84
CA GLU A 25 -11.13 -21.14 4.67
C GLU A 25 -12.22 -22.08 5.22
N SER A 26 -13.44 -21.59 5.44
CA SER A 26 -14.60 -22.42 5.82
C SER A 26 -15.20 -23.21 4.66
N GLY A 27 -14.69 -23.07 3.44
CA GLY A 27 -15.21 -23.71 2.23
C GLY A 27 -16.36 -22.95 1.56
N GLY A 28 -16.63 -21.71 1.98
CA GLY A 28 -17.58 -20.83 1.32
C GLY A 28 -17.05 -20.34 -0.02
N CYS A 29 -17.97 -20.04 -0.95
CA CYS A 29 -17.65 -19.49 -2.26
C CYS A 29 -18.31 -18.12 -2.43
N VAL A 30 -17.50 -17.08 -2.65
CA VAL A 30 -17.97 -15.72 -2.91
C VAL A 30 -17.57 -15.32 -4.32
N GLY A 31 -18.55 -15.19 -5.21
CA GLY A 31 -18.32 -14.72 -6.58
C GLY A 31 -18.07 -13.21 -6.59
N ALA A 32 -17.03 -12.76 -7.28
CA ALA A 32 -16.83 -11.36 -7.55
C ALA A 32 -17.88 -10.86 -8.56
N ARG A 33 -18.39 -9.65 -8.32
CA ARG A 33 -19.22 -8.90 -9.26
C ARG A 33 -18.43 -8.48 -10.49
N ASP A 34 -17.16 -8.13 -10.27
CA ASP A 34 -16.17 -7.84 -11.31
C ASP A 34 -14.90 -8.60 -10.96
N ALA A 35 -14.53 -9.57 -11.79
CA ALA A 35 -13.38 -10.43 -11.55
C ALA A 35 -12.04 -9.70 -11.73
N ASP A 36 -11.98 -8.69 -12.62
CA ASP A 36 -10.75 -7.94 -12.92
C ASP A 36 -10.42 -6.95 -11.79
N ARG A 37 -11.46 -6.34 -11.22
CA ARG A 37 -11.34 -5.40 -10.09
C ARG A 37 -11.52 -6.05 -8.73
N LEU A 38 -11.89 -7.34 -8.72
CA LEU A 38 -12.24 -8.12 -7.54
C LEU A 38 -13.29 -7.43 -6.64
N THR A 39 -14.31 -6.80 -7.22
CA THR A 39 -15.38 -6.18 -6.43
C THR A 39 -16.39 -7.23 -5.98
N LEU A 40 -16.88 -7.14 -4.75
CA LEU A 40 -17.83 -8.09 -4.17
C LEU A 40 -19.24 -7.51 -4.13
N ALA A 41 -20.24 -8.39 -4.10
CA ALA A 41 -21.64 -8.01 -3.89
C ALA A 41 -21.96 -8.04 -2.40
N ASP A 42 -22.92 -7.20 -1.98
CA ASP A 42 -23.43 -7.23 -0.61
C ASP A 42 -23.90 -8.65 -0.23
N PRO A 43 -23.66 -9.09 1.02
CA PRO A 43 -23.10 -8.34 2.14
C PRO A 43 -21.57 -8.53 2.31
N TYR A 44 -20.84 -8.87 1.24
CA TYR A 44 -19.40 -9.16 1.31
C TYR A 44 -18.55 -7.93 0.99
N GLU A 45 -17.51 -7.74 1.80
CA GLU A 45 -16.54 -6.65 1.64
C GLU A 45 -15.11 -7.21 1.64
N LEU A 46 -14.26 -6.70 0.75
CA LEU A 46 -12.83 -6.93 0.87
C LEU A 46 -12.26 -6.07 1.98
N LEU A 47 -11.31 -6.64 2.73
CA LEU A 47 -10.53 -5.91 3.72
C LEU A 47 -9.10 -5.72 3.19
N CYS A 48 -8.32 -4.89 3.88
CA CYS A 48 -6.87 -4.94 3.74
C CYS A 48 -6.42 -6.40 3.90
N PRO A 49 -5.70 -6.99 2.92
CA PRO A 49 -5.43 -8.43 2.90
C PRO A 49 -4.47 -8.87 4.01
N LEU A 50 -3.87 -7.92 4.71
CA LEU A 50 -2.89 -8.10 5.78
C LEU A 50 -3.19 -7.14 6.94
N GLU A 51 -2.64 -7.44 8.11
CA GLU A 51 -2.58 -6.51 9.24
C GLU A 51 -1.10 -6.38 9.65
N PRO A 52 -0.29 -5.69 8.83
CA PRO A 52 1.14 -5.65 9.04
C PRO A 52 1.47 -4.91 10.35
N PRO A 53 2.43 -5.43 11.15
CA PRO A 53 2.88 -4.73 12.35
C PRO A 53 3.55 -3.40 12.00
N GLU A 54 4.22 -3.33 10.85
CA GLU A 54 4.84 -2.13 10.31
C GLU A 54 4.69 -2.10 8.79
N VAL A 55 4.58 -0.89 8.23
CA VAL A 55 4.68 -0.64 6.80
C VAL A 55 5.81 0.36 6.60
N TRP A 56 6.77 -0.01 5.77
CA TRP A 56 7.89 0.83 5.37
C TRP A 56 7.83 1.08 3.86
N CYS A 57 8.31 2.24 3.44
CA CYS A 57 8.41 2.64 2.04
C CYS A 57 9.86 3.00 1.70
N ALA A 58 10.20 2.85 0.42
CA ALA A 58 11.48 3.23 -0.15
C ALA A 58 11.25 4.27 -1.24
N GLY A 59 11.73 5.49 -1.01
CA GLY A 59 11.58 6.58 -1.96
C GLY A 59 12.68 6.61 -3.02
N VAL A 60 12.42 7.37 -4.08
CA VAL A 60 13.41 7.67 -5.14
C VAL A 60 13.99 6.41 -5.84
N THR A 61 13.19 5.36 -5.96
CA THR A 61 13.62 4.05 -6.52
C THR A 61 13.59 3.97 -8.05
N TYR A 62 12.98 4.95 -8.71
CA TYR A 62 12.89 5.06 -10.18
C TYR A 62 13.36 6.44 -10.64
N GLU A 63 13.93 6.51 -11.84
CA GLU A 63 14.38 7.77 -12.44
C GLU A 63 13.27 8.82 -12.50
N ARG A 64 12.07 8.43 -12.96
CA ARG A 64 10.88 9.31 -12.97
C ARG A 64 10.46 9.78 -11.58
N SER A 65 10.72 9.00 -10.53
CA SER A 65 10.41 9.39 -9.16
C SER A 65 11.39 10.47 -8.70
N ARG A 66 12.69 10.30 -8.95
CA ARG A 66 13.72 11.32 -8.67
C ARG A 66 13.38 12.65 -9.31
N ASP A 67 13.12 12.66 -10.61
CA ASP A 67 12.90 13.90 -11.36
C ASP A 67 11.66 14.65 -10.84
N ALA A 68 10.58 13.92 -10.51
CA ALA A 68 9.40 14.51 -9.88
C ALA A 68 9.67 15.05 -8.46
N ARG A 69 10.54 14.45 -7.66
CA ARG A 69 10.89 15.04 -6.34
C ARG A 69 11.70 16.33 -6.49
N ILE A 70 12.57 16.40 -7.49
CA ILE A 70 13.38 17.59 -7.77
C ILE A 70 12.49 18.75 -8.21
N GLU A 71 11.59 18.52 -9.18
CA GLU A 71 10.72 19.58 -9.71
C GLU A 71 9.74 20.16 -8.68
N GLU A 72 9.32 19.34 -7.72
CA GLU A 72 8.27 19.69 -6.76
C GLU A 72 8.83 20.23 -5.42
N SER A 73 10.14 20.12 -5.19
CA SER A 73 10.76 20.51 -3.93
C SER A 73 11.41 21.88 -4.01
N ALA A 74 11.33 22.64 -2.91
CA ALA A 74 12.17 23.82 -2.72
C ALA A 74 13.64 23.46 -2.40
N VAL A 75 13.94 22.18 -2.17
CA VAL A 75 15.25 21.65 -1.76
C VAL A 75 15.65 20.47 -2.66
N GLU A 76 16.23 20.79 -3.82
CA GLU A 76 16.55 19.81 -4.89
C GLU A 76 17.69 18.84 -4.54
N ASP A 77 18.63 19.25 -3.70
CA ASP A 77 19.92 18.55 -3.50
C ASP A 77 19.74 17.16 -2.86
N VAL A 78 18.86 17.03 -1.88
CA VAL A 78 18.76 15.81 -1.06
C VAL A 78 18.23 14.59 -1.84
N TYR A 79 17.32 14.79 -2.80
CA TYR A 79 16.74 13.69 -3.58
C TYR A 79 17.68 13.19 -4.67
N SER A 80 18.50 14.08 -5.24
CA SER A 80 19.57 13.69 -6.16
C SER A 80 20.66 12.92 -5.42
N LEU A 81 21.06 13.41 -4.24
CA LEU A 81 22.08 12.76 -3.41
C LEU A 81 21.69 11.34 -3.01
N VAL A 82 20.43 11.09 -2.63
CA VAL A 82 20.01 9.74 -2.24
C VAL A 82 19.89 8.77 -3.42
N TYR A 83 19.59 9.29 -4.63
CA TYR A 83 19.48 8.46 -5.83
C TYR A 83 20.81 7.80 -6.22
N ASP A 84 21.91 8.55 -6.11
CA ASP A 84 23.25 8.06 -6.46
C ASP A 84 23.98 7.39 -5.27
N ALA A 85 23.39 7.41 -4.08
CA ALA A 85 23.99 6.86 -2.87
C ALA A 85 23.82 5.33 -2.78
N GLU A 86 24.79 4.67 -2.15
CA GLU A 86 24.68 3.24 -1.79
C GLU A 86 23.58 3.00 -0.73
N ARG A 87 23.32 4.00 0.13
CA ARG A 87 22.30 3.93 1.17
C ARG A 87 20.97 4.46 0.63
N PRO A 88 19.92 3.64 0.51
CA PRO A 88 18.63 4.09 0.02
C PRO A 88 17.84 4.90 1.06
N GLU A 89 16.85 5.63 0.60
CA GLU A 89 15.82 6.21 1.46
C GLU A 89 14.89 5.10 1.97
N LEU A 90 14.66 5.08 3.29
CA LEU A 90 13.64 4.24 3.93
C LEU A 90 12.91 5.07 4.98
N PHE A 91 11.59 4.99 5.01
CA PHE A 91 10.76 5.66 6.03
C PHE A 91 9.58 4.79 6.48
N LEU A 92 9.18 4.99 7.73
CA LEU A 92 8.01 4.33 8.30
C LEU A 92 6.74 5.00 7.80
N LYS A 93 5.84 4.21 7.21
CA LYS A 93 4.55 4.67 6.68
C LYS A 93 3.40 4.44 7.66
N ASP A 94 3.40 3.27 8.32
CA ASP A 94 2.41 2.94 9.33
C ASP A 94 2.96 1.94 10.35
N ALA A 95 2.33 1.90 11.52
CA ALA A 95 2.61 0.94 12.57
C ALA A 95 1.29 0.44 13.19
N GLY A 96 1.19 -0.88 13.33
CA GLY A 96 0.02 -1.59 13.85
C GLY A 96 -1.21 -1.46 12.97
N CYS A 97 -1.03 -1.28 11.65
CA CYS A 97 -2.11 -1.13 10.66
C CYS A 97 -3.18 -0.09 11.08
N ARG A 98 -2.77 1.01 11.72
CA ARG A 98 -3.68 2.03 12.27
C ARG A 98 -4.11 3.08 11.26
N ARG A 99 -3.36 3.21 10.17
CA ARG A 99 -3.51 4.25 9.15
C ARG A 99 -3.69 3.68 7.75
N THR A 100 -3.52 2.37 7.62
CA THR A 100 -3.66 1.63 6.37
C THR A 100 -5.11 1.23 6.14
N VAL A 101 -5.64 1.54 4.96
CA VAL A 101 -7.01 1.21 4.55
C VAL A 101 -7.04 0.10 3.49
N GLY A 102 -8.15 -0.63 3.43
CA GLY A 102 -8.37 -1.68 2.44
C GLY A 102 -9.02 -1.20 1.13
N PRO A 103 -9.29 -2.12 0.20
CA PRO A 103 -10.01 -1.83 -1.03
C PRO A 103 -11.41 -1.24 -0.77
N GLY A 104 -11.75 -0.16 -1.47
CA GLY A 104 -13.06 0.50 -1.35
C GLY A 104 -13.20 1.43 -0.15
N GLU A 105 -12.24 1.41 0.79
CA GLU A 105 -12.19 2.36 1.89
C GLU A 105 -11.57 3.70 1.42
N PRO A 106 -11.98 4.84 2.02
CA PRO A 106 -11.46 6.14 1.63
C PRO A 106 -10.02 6.35 2.13
N ILE A 107 -9.15 6.81 1.23
CA ILE A 107 -7.85 7.36 1.62
C ILE A 107 -8.02 8.73 2.29
N GLY A 108 -7.04 9.10 3.12
CA GLY A 108 -7.01 10.37 3.82
C GLY A 108 -6.37 11.48 3.01
N ILE A 109 -6.86 12.71 3.21
CA ILE A 109 -6.19 13.94 2.81
C ILE A 109 -6.08 14.80 4.08
N ARG A 110 -4.89 15.33 4.35
CA ARG A 110 -4.69 16.20 5.52
C ARG A 110 -5.44 17.51 5.34
N SER A 111 -5.99 18.04 6.43
CA SER A 111 -6.71 19.32 6.40
C SER A 111 -5.83 20.53 6.10
N ASP A 112 -4.51 20.40 6.27
CA ASP A 112 -3.51 21.44 6.07
C ASP A 112 -2.64 21.21 4.82
N SER A 113 -3.00 20.27 3.96
CA SER A 113 -2.34 20.04 2.67
C SER A 113 -3.24 20.47 1.51
N ALA A 114 -2.72 21.33 0.65
CA ALA A 114 -3.37 21.79 -0.57
C ALA A 114 -3.04 20.90 -1.79
N TRP A 115 -1.98 20.09 -1.71
CA TRP A 115 -1.56 19.23 -2.82
C TRP A 115 -1.18 17.83 -2.35
N ASN A 116 -1.95 16.84 -2.83
CA ASN A 116 -1.82 15.45 -2.42
C ASN A 116 -1.77 14.56 -3.65
N VAL A 117 -0.92 13.53 -3.62
CA VAL A 117 -0.70 12.63 -4.74
C VAL A 117 -0.79 11.18 -4.26
N PRO A 118 -1.53 10.30 -4.96
CA PRO A 118 -1.38 8.86 -4.78
C PRO A 118 -0.07 8.40 -5.42
N GLU A 119 0.72 7.60 -4.70
CA GLU A 119 1.94 7.00 -5.22
C GLU A 119 1.72 5.48 -5.37
N PRO A 120 1.40 5.00 -6.59
CA PRO A 120 1.12 3.58 -6.83
C PRO A 120 2.41 2.76 -6.81
N GLU A 121 2.46 1.75 -5.96
CA GLU A 121 3.67 0.96 -5.70
C GLU A 121 3.41 -0.54 -5.67
N ILE A 122 4.46 -1.31 -5.97
CA ILE A 122 4.51 -2.74 -5.62
C ILE A 122 5.00 -2.83 -4.18
N ALA A 123 4.16 -3.39 -3.30
CA ALA A 123 4.51 -3.63 -1.91
C ALA A 123 4.91 -5.10 -1.70
N LEU A 124 6.06 -5.31 -1.07
CA LEU A 124 6.54 -6.63 -0.70
C LEU A 124 6.11 -7.00 0.72
N VAL A 125 5.65 -8.23 0.90
CA VAL A 125 5.36 -8.82 2.21
C VAL A 125 6.59 -9.59 2.63
N LEU A 126 7.24 -9.13 3.71
CA LEU A 126 8.46 -9.74 4.22
C LEU A 126 8.13 -10.71 5.37
N GLY A 127 8.77 -11.88 5.36
CA GLY A 127 8.83 -12.80 6.47
C GLY A 127 9.78 -12.32 7.56
N GLU A 128 9.84 -13.06 8.67
CA GLU A 128 10.65 -12.70 9.84
C GLU A 128 12.16 -12.64 9.53
N ASP A 129 12.62 -13.44 8.56
CA ASP A 129 14.02 -13.49 8.12
C ASP A 129 14.31 -12.55 6.93
N GLY A 130 13.35 -11.70 6.56
CA GLY A 130 13.46 -10.78 5.42
C GLY A 130 13.23 -11.43 4.06
N ASP A 131 12.77 -12.69 4.02
CA ASP A 131 12.35 -13.37 2.81
C ASP A 131 11.05 -12.79 2.24
N ILE A 132 10.89 -12.82 0.91
CA ILE A 132 9.68 -12.31 0.26
C ILE A 132 8.58 -13.38 0.34
N ALA A 133 7.66 -13.22 1.30
CA ALA A 133 6.52 -14.11 1.51
C ALA A 133 5.37 -13.84 0.52
N GLY A 134 5.32 -12.64 -0.06
CA GLY A 134 4.29 -12.24 -1.00
C GLY A 134 4.48 -10.84 -1.59
N ALA A 135 3.58 -10.45 -2.48
CA ALA A 135 3.49 -9.10 -3.02
C ALA A 135 2.03 -8.63 -3.07
N THR A 136 1.79 -7.33 -2.93
CA THR A 136 0.48 -6.67 -3.10
C THR A 136 0.67 -5.33 -3.80
N ILE A 137 -0.42 -4.70 -4.22
CA ILE A 137 -0.40 -3.31 -4.66
C ILE A 137 -0.51 -2.41 -3.42
N GLY A 138 0.23 -1.32 -3.42
CA GLY A 138 0.21 -0.28 -2.40
C GLY A 138 -0.05 1.10 -2.99
N ASN A 139 -0.57 2.00 -2.15
CA ASN A 139 -0.66 3.42 -2.41
C ASN A 139 -0.05 4.20 -1.23
N ASP A 140 1.11 4.80 -1.47
CA ASP A 140 1.76 5.72 -0.53
C ASP A 140 1.21 7.14 -0.73
N VAL A 141 0.05 7.43 -0.13
CA VAL A 141 -0.59 8.75 -0.26
C VAL A 141 0.26 9.81 0.41
N SER A 142 0.55 10.87 -0.34
CA SER A 142 1.58 11.84 0.03
C SER A 142 1.06 13.28 -0.05
N SER A 143 1.21 14.04 1.03
CA SER A 143 0.97 15.50 1.03
C SER A 143 2.21 16.22 0.50
N ARG A 144 2.25 16.41 -0.82
CA ARG A 144 3.44 16.84 -1.58
C ARG A 144 3.87 18.26 -1.27
N ASP A 145 2.92 19.16 -1.00
CA ASP A 145 3.24 20.51 -0.57
C ASP A 145 3.97 20.55 0.78
N ILE A 146 3.61 19.65 1.72
CA ILE A 146 4.28 19.53 3.02
C ILE A 146 5.70 18.93 2.84
N GLU A 147 5.83 17.86 2.06
CA GLU A 147 7.11 17.21 1.75
C GLU A 147 8.07 18.16 1.01
N GLY A 148 7.56 18.83 -0.03
CA GLY A 148 8.34 19.74 -0.86
C GLY A 148 8.80 21.01 -0.14
N ALA A 149 8.06 21.45 0.89
CA ALA A 149 8.41 22.62 1.69
C ALA A 149 9.64 22.41 2.58
N ASN A 150 9.80 21.22 3.16
CA ASN A 150 10.98 20.87 3.95
C ASN A 150 11.09 19.35 4.09
N PRO A 151 12.25 18.73 3.75
CA PRO A 151 12.45 17.29 3.91
C PRO A 151 12.21 16.78 5.34
N LEU A 152 12.40 17.61 6.36
CA LEU A 152 12.13 17.25 7.76
C LEU A 152 10.62 17.10 8.07
N TYR A 153 9.74 17.50 7.15
CA TYR A 153 8.30 17.32 7.27
C TYR A 153 7.79 16.03 6.65
N LEU A 154 8.67 15.20 6.06
CA LEU A 154 8.30 13.91 5.47
C LEU A 154 7.43 13.04 6.40
N PRO A 155 7.70 12.90 7.72
CA PRO A 155 6.83 12.13 8.60
C PRO A 155 5.40 12.69 8.65
N GLN A 156 5.22 14.01 8.58
CA GLN A 156 3.89 14.65 8.56
C GLN A 156 3.19 14.42 7.22
N ALA A 157 3.95 14.46 6.12
CA ALA A 157 3.47 14.27 4.77
C ALA A 157 3.13 12.82 4.42
N LYS A 158 3.68 11.84 5.16
CA LYS A 158 3.51 10.41 4.90
C LYS A 158 2.70 9.69 5.99
N VAL A 159 2.66 10.17 7.24
CA VAL A 159 2.04 9.43 8.36
C VAL A 159 0.82 10.15 8.92
N TYR A 160 -0.37 9.79 8.43
CA TYR A 160 -1.66 10.28 8.91
C TYR A 160 -2.77 9.25 8.65
N ALA A 161 -3.98 9.45 9.20
CA ALA A 161 -5.08 8.50 9.02
C ALA A 161 -5.46 8.36 7.54
N GLY A 162 -5.47 7.14 7.00
CA GLY A 162 -5.75 6.87 5.59
C GLY A 162 -4.60 7.22 4.64
N ALA A 163 -3.38 7.41 5.15
CA ALA A 163 -2.22 7.74 4.32
C ALA A 163 -1.70 6.55 3.50
N CYS A 164 -2.08 5.32 3.85
CA CYS A 164 -1.64 4.10 3.18
C CYS A 164 -2.84 3.28 2.74
N ALA A 165 -2.79 2.68 1.56
CA ALA A 165 -3.75 1.65 1.16
C ALA A 165 -3.03 0.42 0.61
N LEU A 166 -3.47 -0.78 0.99
CA LEU A 166 -2.92 -2.05 0.53
C LEU A 166 -4.05 -2.97 0.03
N GLY A 167 -3.82 -3.65 -1.08
CA GLY A 167 -4.75 -4.67 -1.60
C GLY A 167 -4.78 -4.75 -3.12
N PRO A 168 -5.81 -5.39 -3.72
CA PRO A 168 -6.90 -6.09 -3.04
C PRO A 168 -6.53 -7.49 -2.52
N ALA A 169 -5.38 -8.02 -2.93
CA ALA A 169 -4.95 -9.36 -2.58
C ALA A 169 -3.42 -9.43 -2.46
N VAL A 170 -2.94 -10.43 -1.72
CA VAL A 170 -1.53 -10.79 -1.68
C VAL A 170 -1.27 -11.94 -2.65
N LEU A 171 -0.39 -11.72 -3.61
CA LEU A 171 0.19 -12.78 -4.42
C LEU A 171 1.19 -13.58 -3.58
N SER A 172 0.91 -14.87 -3.36
CA SER A 172 1.81 -15.79 -2.63
C SER A 172 1.67 -17.25 -3.13
N PRO A 173 2.78 -18.01 -3.31
CA PRO A 173 4.14 -17.50 -3.30
C PRO A 173 4.36 -16.51 -4.46
N VAL A 174 5.35 -15.62 -4.32
CA VAL A 174 5.83 -14.84 -5.46
C VAL A 174 6.53 -15.84 -6.40
N PRO A 175 6.19 -15.88 -7.70
CA PRO A 175 6.87 -16.76 -8.63
C PRO A 175 8.39 -16.51 -8.58
N SER A 176 9.18 -17.57 -8.43
CA SER A 176 10.61 -17.49 -8.75
C SER A 176 10.76 -17.33 -10.26
N GLU A 177 11.66 -16.46 -10.71
CA GLU A 177 12.06 -16.40 -12.12
C GLU A 177 12.52 -17.77 -12.66
#